data_AF-A0A1L7XER7-F1
#
_entry.id   AF-A0A1L7XER7-F1
#
_cell.length_a   1.000
_cell.length_b   1.000
_cell.length_c   1.000
_cell.angle_alpha   90.00
_cell.angle_beta   90.00
_cell.angle_gamma   90.00
#
_symmetry.space_group_name_H-M   'P 1'
#
loop_
_entity.id
_entity.type
_entity.pdbx_description
1 polymer ?
#
loop_
_entity_poly.entity_id
_entity_poly.type
_entity_poly.pdbx_seq_one_letter_code
_entity_poly.pdbx_strand_id
1 'polypeptide(L)'
;MDAKYSDEPGTSSSSSAKFASPLLSLPPEIRNEIYEYTIDWPNFTDLFSRIHEYQKFLQGQESSEWAPLCRIARPHVASLTTPSILLLNAQISSETLNNLYRKPLILDSPPPHVPQLTKRMDITQFVSKATLQHLRFVSLKMDLSYKRNLMSGAAWLRTVEMLLEVWCEQSSLEWVEVQADYSPPPKSLGWSFGEVAHHRNVLMMLSMLKDFGKLVPVVWISEAWGGRMIRRAPDRH
;
A
#
# COMPACT_ATOMS: atom_id res chain seq x y z
N MET A 1 46.97 14.93 -69.71
CA MET A 1 47.55 14.81 -68.35
C MET A 1 46.37 14.72 -67.42
N ASP A 2 45.80 13.52 -67.31
CA ASP A 2 44.52 13.27 -66.66
C ASP A 2 44.78 12.69 -65.27
N ALA A 3 44.43 13.46 -64.25
CA ALA A 3 44.51 13.04 -62.86
C ALA A 3 43.33 12.10 -62.56
N LYS A 4 43.63 10.80 -62.39
CA LYS A 4 42.69 9.82 -61.83
C LYS A 4 42.51 10.09 -60.33
N TYR A 5 41.37 10.63 -59.98
CA TYR A 5 40.86 10.63 -58.60
C TYR A 5 40.32 9.22 -58.31
N SER A 6 40.96 8.51 -57.39
CA SER A 6 40.47 7.21 -56.89
C SER A 6 39.78 7.47 -55.57
N ASP A 7 38.44 7.49 -55.59
CA ASP A 7 37.61 7.49 -54.38
C ASP A 7 37.43 6.04 -53.92
N GLU A 8 38.11 5.68 -52.83
CA GLU A 8 37.79 4.51 -52.01
C GLU A 8 36.68 4.92 -51.03
N PRO A 9 35.47 4.31 -51.08
CA PRO A 9 34.50 4.52 -50.03
C PRO A 9 34.90 3.66 -48.83
N GLY A 10 35.65 4.27 -47.91
CA GLY A 10 35.83 3.75 -46.57
C GLY A 10 34.46 3.59 -45.91
N THR A 11 33.97 2.35 -45.86
CA THR A 11 32.87 1.90 -45.00
C THR A 11 33.26 2.19 -43.56
N SER A 12 32.99 3.41 -43.11
CA SER A 12 32.90 3.76 -41.71
C SER A 12 31.64 3.07 -41.19
N SER A 13 31.81 1.83 -40.74
CA SER A 13 30.86 1.17 -39.86
C SER A 13 30.80 1.99 -38.58
N SER A 14 29.98 3.04 -38.61
CA SER A 14 29.45 3.71 -37.43
C SER A 14 28.56 2.70 -36.72
N SER A 15 29.20 1.77 -36.00
CA SER A 15 28.57 1.04 -34.92
C SER A 15 28.32 2.05 -33.81
N SER A 16 27.33 2.92 -34.03
CA SER A 16 26.62 3.54 -32.92
C SER A 16 25.87 2.41 -32.22
N ALA A 17 26.61 1.62 -31.43
CA ALA A 17 26.05 0.93 -30.31
C ALA A 17 25.48 2.04 -29.43
N LYS A 18 24.24 2.43 -29.72
CA LYS A 18 23.43 3.30 -28.87
C LYS A 18 23.64 2.71 -27.49
N PHE A 19 24.21 3.50 -26.59
CA PHE A 19 24.45 3.08 -25.21
C PHE A 19 23.09 2.76 -24.59
N ALA A 20 22.62 1.54 -24.80
CA ALA A 20 21.63 0.93 -23.94
C ALA A 20 22.24 1.04 -22.55
N SER A 21 21.50 1.62 -21.61
CA SER A 21 21.99 1.76 -20.25
C SER A 21 22.54 0.41 -19.78
N PRO A 22 23.63 0.36 -19.00
CA PRO A 22 24.25 -0.90 -18.59
C PRO A 22 23.27 -1.88 -17.92
N LEU A 23 22.19 -1.34 -17.32
CA LEU A 23 21.09 -2.13 -16.79
C LEU A 23 20.24 -2.78 -17.89
N LEU A 24 19.89 -2.06 -18.96
CA LEU A 24 19.09 -2.58 -20.07
C LEU A 24 19.87 -3.51 -21.02
N SER A 25 21.20 -3.52 -20.97
CA SER A 25 22.01 -4.52 -21.66
C SER A 25 22.03 -5.88 -20.96
N LEU A 26 21.56 -5.98 -19.72
CA LEU A 26 21.44 -7.25 -19.00
C LEU A 26 20.23 -8.05 -19.50
N PRO A 27 20.27 -9.40 -19.43
CA PRO A 27 19.09 -10.24 -19.68
C PRO A 27 17.90 -9.89 -18.75
N PRO A 28 16.64 -10.04 -19.22
CA PRO A 28 15.45 -9.73 -18.44
C PRO A 28 15.40 -10.43 -17.07
N GLU A 29 15.92 -11.64 -16.97
CA GLU A 29 15.94 -12.44 -15.74
C GLU A 29 16.77 -11.74 -14.65
N ILE A 30 17.98 -11.29 -15.02
CA ILE A 30 18.87 -10.55 -14.11
C ILE A 30 18.27 -9.19 -13.74
N ARG A 31 17.61 -8.52 -14.70
CA ARG A 31 16.92 -7.25 -14.41
C ARG A 31 15.80 -7.46 -13.40
N ASN A 32 15.02 -8.52 -13.51
CA ASN A 32 13.95 -8.85 -12.56
C ASN A 32 14.49 -9.10 -11.15
N GLU A 33 15.59 -9.84 -11.01
CA GLU A 33 16.25 -10.03 -9.72
C GLU A 33 16.70 -8.70 -9.11
N ILE A 34 17.31 -7.82 -9.92
CA ILE A 34 17.68 -6.46 -9.47
C ILE A 34 16.42 -5.69 -9.02
N TYR A 35 15.35 -5.72 -9.81
CA TYR A 35 14.10 -5.03 -9.47
C TYR A 35 13.51 -5.53 -8.16
N GLU A 36 13.59 -6.83 -7.90
CA GLU A 36 13.15 -7.42 -6.64
C GLU A 36 13.86 -6.84 -5.41
N TYR A 37 15.13 -6.44 -5.51
CA TYR A 37 15.85 -5.80 -4.40
C TYR A 37 15.75 -4.27 -4.36
N THR A 38 15.38 -3.63 -5.47
CA THR A 38 15.39 -2.15 -5.56
C THR A 38 14.09 -1.48 -5.13
N ILE A 39 12.97 -2.18 -5.16
CA ILE A 39 11.66 -1.61 -4.86
C ILE A 39 10.86 -2.49 -3.89
N ASP A 40 10.32 -1.87 -2.85
CA ASP A 40 9.44 -2.51 -1.88
C ASP A 40 8.29 -1.57 -1.50
N TRP A 41 7.22 -2.16 -0.95
CA TRP A 41 6.13 -1.39 -0.38
C TRP A 41 6.60 -0.66 0.89
N PRO A 42 6.10 0.57 1.14
CA PRO A 42 6.43 1.27 2.37
C PRO A 42 5.85 0.52 3.58
N ASN A 43 6.57 0.55 4.70
CA ASN A 43 6.03 0.09 5.97
C ASN A 43 5.01 1.12 6.50
N PHE A 44 3.73 0.76 6.47
CA PHE A 44 2.65 1.66 6.91
C PHE A 44 2.69 1.94 8.40
N THR A 45 3.10 0.98 9.23
CA THR A 45 3.30 1.21 10.67
C THR A 45 4.31 2.32 10.91
N ASP A 46 5.46 2.30 10.25
CA ASP A 46 6.50 3.33 10.42
C ASP A 46 6.02 4.67 9.87
N LEU A 47 5.37 4.66 8.70
CA LEU A 47 4.84 5.86 8.06
C LEU A 47 3.79 6.53 8.96
N PHE A 48 2.82 5.78 9.48
CA PHE A 48 1.76 6.31 10.34
C PHE A 48 2.27 6.69 11.73
N SER A 49 3.29 6.00 12.25
CA SER A 49 3.93 6.37 13.52
C SER A 49 4.59 7.74 13.44
N ARG A 50 5.31 8.04 12.34
CA ARG A 50 5.89 9.38 12.11
C ARG A 50 4.83 10.49 12.08
N ILE A 51 3.67 10.19 11.50
CA ILE A 51 2.54 11.12 11.48
C ILE A 51 2.02 11.36 12.90
N HIS A 52 1.85 10.31 13.69
CA HIS A 52 1.42 10.42 15.07
C HIS A 52 2.43 11.19 15.95
N GLU A 53 3.72 10.99 15.74
CA GLU A 53 4.77 11.75 16.43
C GLU A 53 4.72 13.23 16.07
N TYR A 54 4.59 13.54 14.77
CA TYR A 54 4.44 14.91 14.31
C TYR A 54 3.19 15.59 14.90
N GLN A 55 2.07 14.87 15.01
CA GLN A 55 0.87 15.36 15.68
C GLN A 55 1.10 15.67 17.17
N LYS A 56 1.76 14.76 17.90
CA LYS A 56 2.08 14.97 19.31
C LYS A 56 2.99 16.17 19.51
N PHE A 57 3.97 16.35 18.62
CA PHE A 57 4.85 17.51 18.62
C PHE A 57 4.05 18.81 18.47
N LEU A 58 3.14 18.89 17.49
CA LEU A 58 2.28 20.07 17.31
C LEU A 58 1.37 20.32 18.52
N GLN A 59 0.78 19.27 19.11
CA GLN A 59 -0.06 19.41 20.30
C GLN A 59 0.73 19.84 21.54
N GLY A 60 1.96 19.35 21.71
CA GLY A 60 2.83 19.71 22.83
C GLY A 60 3.39 21.13 22.75
N GLN A 61 3.49 21.70 21.55
CA GLN A 61 3.94 23.08 21.34
C GLN A 61 2.84 24.12 21.60
N GLU A 62 1.57 23.70 21.60
CA GLU A 62 0.39 24.57 21.73
C GLU A 62 -0.27 24.53 23.11
N SER A 63 0.49 24.29 24.19
CA SER A 63 0.01 24.41 25.58
C SER A 63 -0.30 25.86 26.02
N SER A 64 -0.63 26.75 25.08
CA SER A 64 -1.31 28.01 25.36
C SER A 64 -2.79 27.76 25.11
N GLU A 65 -3.56 27.64 26.18
CA GLU A 65 -5.02 27.55 26.15
C GLU A 65 -5.57 28.60 25.16
N TRP A 66 -6.43 28.18 24.21
CA TRP A 66 -7.21 29.05 23.30
C TRP A 66 -6.57 29.53 22.00
N ALA A 67 -5.64 28.80 21.39
CA ALA A 67 -5.31 29.06 19.98
C ALA A 67 -6.49 28.62 19.07
N PRO A 68 -7.06 29.51 18.22
CA PRO A 68 -8.11 29.10 17.28
C PRO A 68 -7.53 28.14 16.23
N LEU A 69 -8.29 27.10 15.88
CA LEU A 69 -7.88 26.03 14.94
C LEU A 69 -7.36 26.54 13.58
N CYS A 70 -7.67 27.78 13.20
CA CYS A 70 -7.18 28.44 11.99
C CYS A 70 -5.70 28.90 12.06
N ARG A 71 -5.09 28.96 13.24
CA ARG A 71 -3.65 29.26 13.42
C ARG A 71 -2.76 28.02 13.35
N ILE A 72 -3.34 26.83 13.48
CA ILE A 72 -2.60 25.57 13.45
C ILE A 72 -2.22 25.29 11.99
N ALA A 73 -0.92 25.27 11.70
CA ALA A 73 -0.44 24.89 10.38
C ALA A 73 -0.97 23.50 10.03
N ARG A 74 -1.68 23.39 8.90
CA ARG A 74 -2.18 22.09 8.45
C ARG A 74 -0.97 21.20 8.19
N PRO A 75 -0.87 20.06 8.86
CA PRO A 75 0.28 19.19 8.68
C PRO A 75 0.24 18.70 7.22
N HIS A 76 1.33 18.86 6.47
CA HIS A 76 1.43 18.39 5.09
C HIS A 76 1.84 16.90 5.13
N VAL A 77 0.86 16.06 5.46
CA VAL A 77 1.14 14.75 6.07
C VAL A 77 1.54 13.66 5.07
N ALA A 78 1.16 13.77 3.81
CA ALA A 78 1.42 12.71 2.84
C ALA A 78 1.55 13.29 1.43
N SER A 79 2.78 13.56 1.02
CA SER A 79 3.11 13.67 -0.40
C SER A 79 3.44 12.27 -0.92
N LEU A 80 2.65 11.78 -1.87
CA LEU A 80 2.95 10.55 -2.59
C LEU A 80 4.37 10.63 -3.14
N THR A 81 5.25 9.72 -2.69
CA THR A 81 6.64 9.68 -3.11
C THR A 81 6.83 8.51 -4.07
N THR A 82 7.31 8.82 -5.27
CA THR A 82 7.61 7.80 -6.28
C THR A 82 9.07 7.34 -6.10
N PRO A 83 9.33 6.03 -5.96
CA PRO A 83 10.69 5.50 -5.92
C PRO A 83 11.51 5.95 -7.13
N SER A 84 12.77 6.34 -6.90
CA SER A 84 13.65 6.91 -7.93
C SER A 84 13.86 5.97 -9.13
N ILE A 85 13.84 4.66 -8.92
CA ILE A 85 13.94 3.64 -9.98
C ILE A 85 12.82 3.78 -11.03
N LEU A 86 11.61 4.16 -10.59
CA LEU A 86 10.47 4.41 -11.47
C LEU A 86 10.54 5.74 -12.22
N LEU A 87 11.55 6.56 -11.93
CA LEU A 87 11.75 7.86 -12.59
C LEU A 87 12.87 7.80 -13.63
N LEU A 88 13.60 6.68 -13.75
CA LEU A 88 14.77 6.58 -14.63
C LEU A 88 14.38 6.45 -16.11
N ASN A 89 13.50 5.51 -16.44
CA ASN A 89 13.14 5.19 -17.82
C ASN A 89 11.79 4.47 -17.88
N ALA A 90 11.01 4.68 -18.95
CA ALA A 90 9.69 4.05 -19.12
C ALA A 90 9.74 2.51 -19.14
N GLN A 91 10.74 1.90 -19.80
CA GLN A 91 10.92 0.45 -19.82
C GLN A 91 11.30 -0.08 -18.43
N ILE A 92 12.25 0.57 -17.76
CA ILE A 92 12.63 0.20 -16.38
C ILE A 92 11.40 0.30 -15.47
N SER A 93 10.61 1.35 -15.63
CA SER A 93 9.41 1.59 -14.83
C SER A 93 8.36 0.51 -15.03
N SER A 94 8.08 0.10 -16.27
CA SER A 94 7.09 -0.94 -16.55
C SER A 94 7.54 -2.31 -16.03
N GLU A 95 8.81 -2.68 -16.23
CA GLU A 95 9.38 -3.93 -15.71
C GLU A 95 9.39 -3.93 -14.17
N THR A 96 9.77 -2.80 -13.56
CA THR A 96 9.82 -2.66 -12.10
C THR A 96 8.42 -2.71 -11.47
N LEU A 97 7.44 -1.99 -12.04
CA LEU A 97 6.06 -2.01 -11.55
C LEU A 97 5.44 -3.41 -11.65
N ASN A 98 5.73 -4.15 -12.71
CA ASN A 98 5.27 -5.54 -12.84
C ASN A 98 5.81 -6.43 -11.72
N ASN A 99 7.05 -6.22 -11.28
CA ASN A 99 7.61 -6.92 -10.12
C ASN A 99 6.99 -6.43 -8.81
N LEU A 100 6.82 -5.13 -8.64
CA LEU A 100 6.19 -4.55 -7.45
C LEU A 100 4.76 -5.06 -7.22
N TYR A 101 3.93 -5.11 -8.27
CA TYR A 101 2.54 -5.59 -8.16
C TYR A 101 2.41 -7.09 -7.85
N ARG A 102 3.49 -7.86 -8.04
CA ARG A 102 3.58 -9.27 -7.61
C ARG A 102 3.95 -9.42 -6.14
N LYS A 103 4.45 -8.36 -5.48
CA LYS A 103 4.73 -8.37 -4.04
C LYS A 103 3.44 -8.10 -3.26
N PRO A 104 3.16 -8.82 -2.18
CA PRO A 104 2.00 -8.57 -1.36
C PRO A 104 2.10 -7.20 -0.68
N LEU A 105 1.08 -6.37 -0.86
CA LEU A 105 0.93 -5.16 -0.06
C LEU A 105 0.40 -5.55 1.32
N ILE A 106 1.14 -5.24 2.37
CA ILE A 106 0.75 -5.52 3.75
C ILE A 106 0.22 -4.22 4.36
N LEU A 107 -1.06 -4.22 4.72
CA LEU A 107 -1.69 -3.15 5.51
C LEU A 107 -1.91 -3.69 6.92
N ASP A 108 -1.06 -3.24 7.84
CA ASP A 108 -1.03 -3.65 9.25
C ASP A 108 -1.63 -2.60 10.21
N SER A 109 -1.92 -1.43 9.67
CA SER A 109 -2.40 -0.27 10.42
C SER A 109 -3.37 0.51 9.53
N PRO A 110 -4.45 1.08 10.09
CA PRO A 110 -5.33 1.96 9.33
C PRO A 110 -4.71 3.37 9.25
N PRO A 111 -5.02 4.15 8.19
CA PRO A 111 -4.60 5.54 8.10
C PRO A 111 -4.94 6.34 9.37
N PRO A 112 -4.01 7.16 9.87
CA PRO A 112 -4.18 7.80 11.16
C PRO A 112 -5.22 8.92 11.10
N HIS A 113 -5.93 9.12 12.20
CA HIS A 113 -6.86 10.24 12.32
C HIS A 113 -6.07 11.52 12.67
N VAL A 114 -6.23 12.56 11.85
CA VAL A 114 -5.67 13.90 12.11
C VAL A 114 -6.82 14.83 12.47
N PRO A 115 -7.01 15.19 13.75
CA PRO A 115 -8.09 16.10 14.16
C PRO A 115 -8.03 17.47 13.48
N GLN A 116 -6.82 17.92 13.12
CA GLN A 116 -6.59 19.19 12.43
C GLN A 116 -7.02 19.16 10.96
N LEU A 117 -7.23 17.97 10.38
CA LEU A 117 -7.81 17.83 9.05
C LEU A 117 -9.33 17.71 9.19
N THR A 118 -10.07 18.47 8.38
CA THR A 118 -11.53 18.40 8.32
C THR A 118 -12.05 17.05 7.83
N LYS A 119 -11.19 16.22 7.23
CA LYS A 119 -11.47 14.87 6.77
C LYS A 119 -10.45 13.90 7.36
N ARG A 120 -10.89 12.68 7.72
CA ARG A 120 -9.98 11.56 8.01
C ARG A 120 -9.10 11.29 6.78
N MET A 121 -7.86 10.88 7.00
CA MET A 121 -6.98 10.51 5.89
C MET A 121 -7.48 9.20 5.27
N ASP A 122 -7.50 9.17 3.94
CA ASP A 122 -7.87 7.98 3.17
C ASP A 122 -6.59 7.24 2.76
N ILE A 123 -6.66 5.92 2.60
CA ILE A 123 -5.52 5.11 2.14
C ILE A 123 -4.97 5.59 0.78
N THR A 124 -5.83 6.21 -0.03
CA THR A 124 -5.49 6.78 -1.34
C THR A 124 -4.53 7.97 -1.28
N GLN A 125 -4.36 8.58 -0.10
CA GLN A 125 -3.37 9.62 0.14
C GLN A 125 -1.95 9.06 0.31
N PHE A 126 -1.83 7.76 0.58
CA PHE A 126 -0.55 7.05 0.78
C PHE A 126 -0.20 6.15 -0.39
N VAL A 127 -1.21 5.53 -1.00
CA VAL A 127 -1.06 4.67 -2.17
C VAL A 127 -2.06 5.12 -3.22
N SER A 128 -1.59 5.44 -4.43
CA SER A 128 -2.51 5.94 -5.45
C SER A 128 -3.62 4.94 -5.78
N LYS A 129 -4.80 5.44 -6.16
CA LYS A 129 -5.92 4.60 -6.60
C LYS A 129 -5.51 3.62 -7.70
N ALA A 130 -4.80 4.12 -8.72
CA ALA A 130 -4.30 3.29 -9.81
C ALA A 130 -3.39 2.17 -9.29
N THR A 131 -2.47 2.48 -8.38
CA THR A 131 -1.59 1.47 -7.76
C THR A 131 -2.41 0.38 -7.06
N LEU A 132 -3.41 0.76 -6.26
CA LEU A 132 -4.29 -0.18 -5.53
C LEU A 132 -5.08 -1.10 -6.46
N GLN A 133 -5.49 -0.61 -7.64
CA GLN A 133 -6.24 -1.40 -8.64
C GLN A 133 -5.39 -2.42 -9.38
N HIS A 134 -4.08 -2.20 -9.48
CA HIS A 134 -3.14 -3.11 -10.14
C HIS A 134 -2.49 -4.14 -9.20
N LEU A 135 -2.76 -4.05 -7.89
CA LEU A 135 -2.28 -5.03 -6.93
C LEU A 135 -2.86 -6.41 -7.24
N ARG A 136 -2.01 -7.43 -7.12
CA ARG A 136 -2.43 -8.84 -7.24
C ARG A 136 -2.70 -9.46 -5.87
N PHE A 137 -1.98 -9.02 -4.86
CA PHE A 137 -2.00 -9.63 -3.53
C PHE A 137 -2.03 -8.55 -2.45
N VAL A 138 -2.97 -8.67 -1.52
CA VAL A 138 -3.11 -7.75 -0.38
C VAL A 138 -3.28 -8.56 0.89
N SER A 139 -2.54 -8.20 1.94
CA SER A 139 -2.70 -8.76 3.28
C SER A 139 -3.20 -7.65 4.22
N LEU A 140 -4.39 -7.85 4.78
CA LEU A 140 -4.99 -6.98 5.78
C LEU A 140 -4.75 -7.60 7.15
N LYS A 141 -3.85 -7.01 7.94
CA LYS A 141 -3.54 -7.42 9.31
C LYS A 141 -4.17 -6.41 10.28
N MET A 142 -5.36 -6.74 10.73
CA MET A 142 -6.21 -5.83 11.49
C MET A 142 -6.17 -6.14 12.98
N ASP A 143 -5.56 -5.25 13.77
CA ASP A 143 -5.79 -5.22 15.22
C ASP A 143 -7.14 -4.52 15.49
N LEU A 144 -8.14 -5.31 15.87
CA LEU A 144 -9.51 -4.87 16.19
C LEU A 144 -9.78 -4.94 17.69
N SER A 145 -8.73 -4.99 18.51
CA SER A 145 -8.84 -5.06 19.96
C SER A 145 -9.37 -3.76 20.53
N TYR A 146 -10.59 -3.82 21.07
CA TYR A 146 -11.24 -2.71 21.76
C TYR A 146 -10.38 -2.15 22.91
N LYS A 147 -9.66 -3.04 23.62
CA LYS A 147 -8.84 -2.67 24.80
C LYS A 147 -7.63 -1.81 24.44
N ARG A 148 -7.09 -1.95 23.23
CA ARG A 148 -5.93 -1.18 22.78
C ARG A 148 -6.35 0.13 22.15
N ASN A 149 -7.41 0.12 21.34
CA ASN A 149 -7.87 1.30 20.65
C ASN A 149 -9.39 1.23 20.37
N LEU A 150 -10.14 2.08 21.09
CA LEU A 150 -11.60 2.23 20.95
C LEU A 150 -12.05 2.59 19.53
N MET A 151 -11.19 3.26 18.76
CA MET A 151 -11.50 3.73 17.40
C MET A 151 -11.02 2.78 16.31
N SER A 152 -10.34 1.68 16.67
CA SER A 152 -9.78 0.72 15.69
C SER A 152 -10.83 0.19 14.73
N GLY A 153 -12.01 -0.20 15.23
CA GLY A 153 -13.09 -0.73 14.39
C GLY A 153 -13.62 0.30 13.40
N ALA A 154 -13.76 1.56 13.82
CA ALA A 154 -14.20 2.64 12.92
C ALA A 154 -13.14 3.02 11.88
N ALA A 155 -11.85 3.00 12.27
CA ALA A 155 -10.74 3.32 11.37
C ALA A 155 -10.55 2.23 10.30
N TRP A 156 -10.58 0.97 10.70
CA TRP A 156 -10.49 -0.17 9.79
C TRP A 156 -11.73 -0.30 8.90
N LEU A 157 -12.94 -0.12 9.42
CA LEU A 157 -14.16 -0.11 8.60
C LEU A 157 -14.03 0.89 7.45
N ARG A 158 -13.62 2.13 7.75
CA ARG A 158 -13.43 3.15 6.72
C ARG A 158 -12.35 2.76 5.69
N THR A 159 -11.26 2.17 6.15
CA THR A 159 -10.16 1.72 5.28
C THR A 159 -10.65 0.64 4.33
N VAL A 160 -11.37 -0.35 4.84
CA VAL A 160 -11.96 -1.44 4.06
C VAL A 160 -13.00 -0.91 3.08
N GLU A 161 -13.91 -0.01 3.49
CA GLU A 161 -14.86 0.64 2.59
C GLU A 161 -14.16 1.28 1.39
N MET A 162 -13.11 2.06 1.63
CA MET A 162 -12.35 2.72 0.58
C MET A 162 -11.64 1.74 -0.34
N LEU A 163 -11.03 0.68 0.21
CA LEU A 163 -10.36 -0.34 -0.59
C LEU A 163 -11.36 -1.10 -1.48
N LEU A 164 -12.50 -1.49 -0.91
CA LEU A 164 -13.55 -2.17 -1.65
C LEU A 164 -14.15 -1.27 -2.74
N GLU A 165 -14.36 0.02 -2.47
CA GLU A 165 -14.79 0.99 -3.49
C GLU A 165 -13.82 1.02 -4.67
N VAL A 166 -12.52 1.14 -4.38
CA VAL A 166 -11.46 1.18 -5.41
C VAL A 166 -11.41 -0.11 -6.23
N TRP A 167 -11.52 -1.27 -5.58
CA TRP A 167 -11.44 -2.58 -6.22
C TRP A 167 -12.72 -2.99 -6.95
N CYS A 168 -13.88 -2.51 -6.52
CA CYS A 168 -15.14 -2.72 -7.23
C CYS A 168 -15.18 -1.99 -8.58
N GLU A 169 -14.50 -0.85 -8.70
CA GLU A 169 -14.39 -0.16 -9.99
C GLU A 169 -13.48 -0.90 -10.97
N GLN A 170 -12.30 -1.32 -10.50
CA GLN A 170 -11.34 -2.07 -11.27
C GLN A 170 -10.39 -2.80 -10.33
N SER A 171 -10.08 -4.07 -10.62
CA SER A 171 -9.18 -4.85 -9.79
C SER A 171 -8.40 -5.87 -10.60
N SER A 172 -7.12 -6.00 -10.27
CA SER A 172 -6.23 -7.08 -10.72
C SER A 172 -5.93 -8.06 -9.58
N LEU A 173 -6.71 -8.00 -8.49
CA LEU A 173 -6.50 -8.83 -7.32
C LEU A 173 -6.75 -10.30 -7.64
N GLU A 174 -5.83 -11.13 -7.21
CA GLU A 174 -5.95 -12.58 -7.28
C GLU A 174 -6.45 -13.15 -5.96
N TRP A 175 -6.05 -12.56 -4.83
CA TRP A 175 -6.63 -12.87 -3.53
C TRP A 175 -6.31 -11.78 -2.50
N VAL A 176 -7.12 -11.75 -1.45
CA VAL A 176 -6.92 -10.93 -0.27
C VAL A 176 -6.77 -11.84 0.93
N GLU A 177 -5.67 -11.69 1.65
CA GLU A 177 -5.44 -12.33 2.93
C GLU A 177 -5.98 -11.42 4.04
N VAL A 178 -6.77 -11.98 4.96
CA VAL A 178 -7.33 -11.23 6.08
C VAL A 178 -6.97 -11.92 7.39
N GLN A 179 -6.23 -11.21 8.22
CA GLN A 179 -5.94 -11.55 9.60
C GLN A 179 -6.62 -10.50 10.49
N ALA A 180 -7.54 -10.93 11.35
CA ALA A 180 -8.28 -10.02 12.23
C ALA A 180 -8.17 -10.48 13.69
N ASP A 181 -7.49 -9.70 14.52
CA ASP A 181 -7.44 -9.91 15.96
C ASP A 181 -8.62 -9.19 16.61
N TYR A 182 -9.69 -9.94 16.88
CA TYR A 182 -10.90 -9.42 17.50
C TYR A 182 -11.31 -10.24 18.72
N SER A 183 -11.35 -9.58 19.88
CA SER A 183 -11.96 -10.12 21.09
C SER A 183 -13.20 -9.31 21.46
N PRO A 184 -14.41 -9.90 21.43
CA PRO A 184 -15.60 -9.19 21.82
C PRO A 184 -15.57 -8.86 23.32
N PRO A 185 -16.12 -7.71 23.75
CA PRO A 185 -16.20 -7.38 25.16
C PRO A 185 -17.04 -8.42 25.93
N PRO A 186 -16.67 -8.77 27.16
CA PRO A 186 -17.38 -9.77 27.94
C PRO A 186 -18.84 -9.33 28.18
N LYS A 187 -19.78 -10.21 27.86
CA LYS A 187 -21.23 -9.94 27.96
C LYS A 187 -21.74 -9.81 29.41
N SER A 188 -20.94 -10.21 30.40
CA SER A 188 -21.34 -10.32 31.81
C SER A 188 -21.60 -8.98 32.51
N LEU A 189 -21.09 -7.87 31.99
CA LEU A 189 -21.26 -6.52 32.56
C LEU A 189 -22.18 -5.62 31.71
N GLY A 190 -22.79 -6.18 30.65
CA GLY A 190 -23.36 -5.38 29.57
C GLY A 190 -22.27 -4.69 28.75
N TRP A 191 -22.65 -4.13 27.61
CA TRP A 191 -21.73 -3.36 26.76
C TRP A 191 -22.04 -1.88 26.89
N SER A 192 -21.00 -1.07 27.04
CA SER A 192 -21.08 0.38 26.87
C SER A 192 -21.49 0.73 25.42
N PHE A 193 -22.01 1.94 25.23
CA PHE A 193 -22.37 2.43 23.89
C PHE A 193 -21.17 2.37 22.92
N GLY A 194 -19.97 2.69 23.39
CA GLY A 194 -18.74 2.61 22.60
C GLY A 194 -18.37 1.17 22.21
N GLU A 195 -18.54 0.20 23.11
CA GLU A 195 -18.33 -1.23 22.84
C GLU A 195 -19.31 -1.77 21.80
N VAL A 196 -20.58 -1.41 21.92
CA VAL A 196 -21.61 -1.76 20.93
C VAL A 196 -21.27 -1.18 19.56
N ALA A 197 -20.90 0.10 19.50
CA ALA A 197 -20.54 0.77 18.26
C ALA A 197 -19.28 0.14 17.62
N HIS A 198 -18.25 -0.14 18.41
CA HIS A 198 -17.04 -0.81 17.94
C HIS A 198 -17.34 -2.22 17.40
N HIS A 199 -18.07 -3.04 18.17
CA HIS A 199 -18.48 -4.37 17.74
C HIS A 199 -19.28 -4.32 16.43
N ARG A 200 -20.21 -3.38 16.31
CA ARG A 200 -21.00 -3.18 15.09
C ARG A 200 -20.09 -2.85 13.89
N ASN A 201 -19.14 -1.94 14.04
CA ASN A 201 -18.22 -1.57 12.96
C ASN A 201 -17.36 -2.77 12.52
N VAL A 202 -16.85 -3.54 13.49
CA VAL A 202 -16.08 -4.76 13.21
C VAL A 202 -16.92 -5.76 12.44
N LEU A 203 -18.12 -6.09 12.91
CA LEU A 203 -18.99 -7.04 12.23
C LEU A 203 -19.39 -6.58 10.81
N MET A 204 -19.69 -5.29 10.65
CA MET A 204 -20.02 -4.71 9.35
C MET A 204 -18.85 -4.87 8.37
N MET A 205 -17.64 -4.50 8.79
CA MET A 205 -16.43 -4.64 7.98
C MET A 205 -16.16 -6.10 7.60
N LEU A 206 -16.23 -7.04 8.56
CA LEU A 206 -16.01 -8.45 8.30
C LEU A 206 -17.07 -9.03 7.35
N SER A 207 -18.33 -8.57 7.46
CA SER A 207 -19.39 -8.93 6.51
C SER A 207 -19.08 -8.42 5.11
N MET A 208 -18.62 -7.17 4.97
CA MET A 208 -18.25 -6.61 3.67
C MET A 208 -17.12 -7.39 3.01
N LEU A 209 -16.08 -7.77 3.76
CA LEU A 209 -14.98 -8.60 3.25
C LEU A 209 -15.46 -10.01 2.86
N LYS A 210 -16.36 -10.60 3.66
CA LYS A 210 -16.99 -11.88 3.32
C LYS A 210 -17.81 -11.81 2.03
N ASP A 211 -18.58 -10.74 1.84
CA ASP A 211 -19.38 -10.54 0.63
C ASP A 211 -18.50 -10.26 -0.59
N PHE A 212 -17.41 -9.50 -0.42
CA PHE A 212 -16.39 -9.30 -1.45
C PHE A 212 -15.69 -10.60 -1.85
N GLY A 213 -15.60 -11.55 -0.91
CA GLY A 213 -15.14 -12.93 -1.13
C GLY A 213 -15.85 -13.68 -2.27
N LYS A 214 -17.03 -13.21 -2.71
CA LYS A 214 -17.76 -13.75 -3.86
C LYS A 214 -17.17 -13.31 -5.21
N LEU A 215 -16.41 -12.22 -5.23
CA LEU A 215 -15.79 -11.64 -6.42
C LEU A 215 -14.31 -12.02 -6.54
N VAL A 216 -13.59 -11.95 -5.41
CA VAL A 216 -12.16 -12.25 -5.30
C VAL A 216 -11.95 -13.20 -4.12
N PRO A 217 -11.09 -14.22 -4.21
CA PRO A 217 -10.77 -15.08 -3.09
C PRO A 217 -10.31 -14.29 -1.86
N VAL A 218 -11.05 -14.39 -0.76
CA VAL A 218 -10.67 -13.83 0.54
C VAL A 218 -10.29 -14.97 1.48
N VAL A 219 -9.02 -15.05 1.84
CA VAL A 219 -8.46 -16.09 2.70
C VAL A 219 -8.34 -15.55 4.12
N TRP A 220 -9.02 -16.20 5.05
CA TRP A 220 -9.00 -15.83 6.46
C TRP A 220 -7.91 -16.60 7.20
N ILE A 221 -6.98 -15.89 7.83
CA ILE A 221 -5.92 -16.48 8.65
C ILE A 221 -6.28 -16.30 10.13
N SER A 222 -6.31 -17.42 10.85
CA SER A 222 -6.36 -17.46 12.30
C SER A 222 -4.97 -17.81 12.81
N GLU A 223 -4.26 -16.85 13.41
CA GLU A 223 -2.99 -17.16 14.08
C GLU A 223 -3.25 -17.66 15.50
N ALA A 224 -3.22 -18.98 15.67
CA ALA A 224 -2.38 -19.53 16.72
C ALA A 224 -0.94 -19.46 16.18
N TRP A 225 -0.09 -18.72 16.87
CA TRP A 225 1.23 -18.28 16.38
C TRP A 225 2.13 -19.46 15.99
N GLY A 226 2.77 -19.34 14.82
CA GLY A 226 3.95 -20.12 14.45
C GLY A 226 3.68 -21.39 13.63
N GLY A 227 3.86 -21.30 12.31
CA GLY A 227 3.99 -22.50 11.49
C GLY A 227 3.82 -22.26 10.00
N ARG A 228 4.94 -22.03 9.32
CA ARG A 228 5.23 -22.40 7.91
C ARG A 228 4.02 -22.34 6.96
N MET A 229 3.95 -21.26 6.16
CA MET A 229 3.09 -21.19 4.97
C MET A 229 3.37 -22.39 4.06
N ILE A 230 2.46 -23.38 4.06
CA ILE A 230 2.26 -24.24 2.89
C ILE A 230 1.07 -23.63 2.16
N ARG A 231 1.39 -22.96 1.06
CA ARG A 231 0.43 -22.45 0.08
C ARG A 231 -0.40 -23.62 -0.47
N ARG A 232 -1.71 -23.44 -0.55
CA ARG A 232 -2.50 -24.01 -1.65
C ARG A 232 -3.13 -22.86 -2.41
N ALA A 233 -2.63 -22.64 -3.62
CA ALA A 233 -3.40 -21.93 -4.63
C ALA A 233 -4.73 -22.69 -4.83
N PRO A 234 -5.86 -22.02 -5.08
CA PRO A 234 -7.06 -22.70 -5.51
C PRO A 234 -6.78 -23.38 -6.85
N ASP A 235 -6.95 -24.70 -6.89
CA ASP A 235 -6.87 -25.49 -8.12
C ASP A 235 -7.87 -24.94 -9.13
N ARG A 236 -7.37 -24.53 -10.29
CA ARG A 236 -8.21 -24.16 -11.44
C ARG A 236 -8.73 -25.46 -12.05
N HIS A 237 -10.05 -25.62 -12.07
CA HIS A 237 -10.75 -26.50 -13.02
C HIS A 237 -11.14 -25.71 -14.26
#